data_AF-A0A968MUA0-F1
#
_entry.id   AF-A0A968MUA0-F1
#
_cell.length_a   1.000
_cell.length_b   1.000
_cell.length_c   1.000
_cell.angle_alpha   90.00
_cell.angle_beta   90.00
_cell.angle_gamma   90.00
#
_symmetry.space_group_name_H-M   'P 1'
#
loop_
_entity.id
_entity.type
_entity.pdbx_description
1 polymer ?
#
loop_
_entity_poly.entity_id
_entity_poly.type
_entity_poly.pdbx_seq_one_letter_code
_entity_poly.pdbx_strand_id
1 'polypeptide(L)'
;MKQHQFNQLCQQRGWKYRLQGAWDSYNAPYLELPQWNMVAEFFVEPITDEISATGIFLHCVSDQLRFSRPSGEAVALVEVMPIVLTEVMRDLDLFVGVCSIGNDPTWVDAGDTHHRYWHTFSFGDLSDLC
;
A
#
# COMPACT_ATOMS: atom_id res chain seq x y z
N MET A 1 -6.62 2.77 -1.82
CA MET A 1 -6.86 1.99 -0.59
C MET A 1 -7.22 2.94 0.56
N LYS A 2 -8.17 2.58 1.42
CA LYS A 2 -8.58 3.37 2.60
C LYS A 2 -7.50 3.29 3.69
N GLN A 3 -6.90 4.43 4.03
CA GLN A 3 -5.66 4.46 4.81
C GLN A 3 -5.84 3.96 6.25
N HIS A 4 -6.97 4.31 6.89
CA HIS A 4 -7.29 3.87 8.25
C HIS A 4 -7.44 2.35 8.35
N GLN A 5 -8.20 1.76 7.44
CA GLN A 5 -8.42 0.32 7.39
C GLN A 5 -7.12 -0.42 7.09
N PHE A 6 -6.31 0.12 6.17
CA PHE A 6 -5.00 -0.42 5.85
C PHE A 6 -4.06 -0.43 7.06
N ASN A 7 -3.97 0.68 7.81
CA ASN A 7 -3.17 0.75 9.04
C ASN A 7 -3.62 -0.26 10.10
N GLN A 8 -4.93 -0.48 10.25
CA GLN A 8 -5.45 -1.50 11.17
C GLN A 8 -5.01 -2.92 10.76
N LEU A 9 -5.09 -3.24 9.47
CA LEU A 9 -4.63 -4.54 8.97
C LEU A 9 -3.12 -4.70 9.10
N CYS A 10 -2.32 -3.66 8.81
CA CYS A 10 -0.88 -3.71 9.03
C CYS A 10 -0.54 -4.10 10.48
N GLN A 11 -1.17 -3.44 11.46
CA GLN A 11 -0.97 -3.75 12.88
C GLN A 11 -1.33 -5.20 13.22
N GLN A 12 -2.45 -5.72 12.70
CA GLN A 12 -2.89 -7.10 12.91
C GLN A 12 -1.95 -8.14 12.31
N ARG A 13 -1.26 -7.79 11.20
CA ARG A 13 -0.35 -8.67 10.46
C ARG A 13 1.12 -8.47 10.84
N GLY A 14 1.41 -7.60 11.81
CA GLY A 14 2.78 -7.34 12.29
C GLY A 14 3.57 -6.33 11.46
N TRP A 15 2.97 -5.77 10.41
CA TRP A 15 3.57 -4.71 9.60
C TRP A 15 3.64 -3.40 10.40
N LYS A 16 4.74 -2.68 10.25
CA LYS A 16 4.97 -1.36 10.84
C LYS A 16 4.53 -0.30 9.85
N TYR A 17 3.48 0.44 10.20
CA TYR A 17 2.96 1.53 9.38
C TYR A 17 2.39 2.62 10.30
N ARG A 18 2.46 3.89 9.84
CA ARG A 18 1.82 5.02 10.52
C ARG A 18 0.96 5.78 9.52
N LEU A 19 -0.14 6.35 10.02
CA LEU A 19 -1.00 7.20 9.19
C LEU A 19 -0.23 8.40 8.68
N GLN A 20 -0.25 8.56 7.37
CA GLN A 20 0.26 9.68 6.61
C GLN A 20 -0.80 10.78 6.58
N GLY A 21 -0.37 12.01 6.82
CA GLY A 21 -1.20 13.20 6.78
C GLY A 21 -0.45 14.38 6.19
N ALA A 22 -1.05 15.56 6.24
CA ALA A 22 -0.47 16.80 5.70
C ALA A 22 0.81 17.30 6.41
N TRP A 23 1.36 16.51 7.32
CA TRP A 23 2.67 16.69 7.95
C TRP A 23 3.69 15.71 7.33
N ASP A 24 4.98 16.02 7.41
CA ASP A 24 6.05 15.16 6.88
C ASP A 24 6.05 13.77 7.58
N SER A 25 5.30 12.84 7.00
CA SER A 25 4.95 11.54 7.59
C SER A 25 4.96 10.41 6.58
N TYR A 26 5.51 10.66 5.40
CA TYR A 26 5.68 9.65 4.38
C TYR A 26 6.45 8.47 4.96
N ASN A 27 5.85 7.29 4.88
CA ASN A 27 6.46 6.06 5.36
C ASN A 27 5.96 4.87 4.55
N ALA A 28 6.88 3.96 4.25
CA ALA A 28 6.54 2.68 3.65
C ALA A 28 6.23 1.66 4.76
N PRO A 29 5.05 1.01 4.72
CA PRO A 29 4.79 -0.18 5.52
C PRO A 29 5.91 -1.20 5.37
N TYR A 30 6.42 -1.73 6.47
CA TYR A 30 7.45 -2.77 6.42
C TYR A 30 7.20 -3.92 7.40
N LEU A 31 7.66 -5.11 7.02
CA LEU A 31 7.60 -6.34 7.83
C LEU A 31 9.01 -6.90 7.99
N GLU A 32 9.44 -7.04 9.24
CA GLU A 32 10.70 -7.71 9.57
C GLU A 32 10.52 -9.23 9.55
N LEU A 33 11.42 -9.92 8.84
CA LEU A 33 11.43 -11.37 8.67
C LEU A 33 12.75 -11.93 9.21
N PRO A 34 12.97 -11.89 10.56
CA PRO A 34 14.28 -12.14 11.16
C PRO A 34 14.79 -13.56 10.90
N GLN A 35 13.90 -14.56 10.78
CA GLN A 35 14.30 -15.94 10.47
C GLN A 35 15.00 -16.07 9.11
N TRP A 36 14.72 -15.15 8.19
CA TRP A 36 15.28 -15.15 6.83
C TRP A 36 16.29 -14.04 6.60
N ASN A 37 16.62 -13.25 7.64
CA ASN A 37 17.47 -12.06 7.54
C ASN A 37 17.00 -11.11 6.41
N MET A 38 15.69 -10.83 6.39
CA MET A 38 15.02 -10.02 5.37
C MET A 38 14.07 -8.99 6.00
N VAL A 39 13.77 -7.95 5.22
CA VAL A 39 12.70 -6.99 5.44
C VAL A 39 11.89 -6.91 4.15
N ALA A 40 10.57 -6.94 4.27
CA ALA A 40 9.67 -6.67 3.16
C ALA A 40 9.11 -5.25 3.32
N GLU A 41 9.20 -4.43 2.28
CA GLU A 41 8.68 -3.05 2.25
C GLU A 41 7.63 -2.93 1.16
N PHE A 42 6.44 -2.47 1.52
CA PHE A 42 5.33 -2.26 0.61
C PHE A 42 5.12 -0.77 0.38
N PHE A 43 5.45 -0.29 -0.80
CA PHE A 43 5.41 1.13 -1.12
C PHE A 43 3.97 1.57 -1.32
N VAL A 44 3.62 2.67 -0.63
CA VAL A 44 2.31 3.30 -0.74
C VAL A 44 2.49 4.81 -0.79
N GLU A 45 1.71 5.47 -1.64
CA GLU A 45 1.70 6.92 -1.79
C GLU A 45 0.34 7.48 -1.33
N PRO A 46 0.29 8.51 -0.47
CA PRO A 46 -0.98 9.08 -0.06
C PRO A 46 -1.60 9.89 -1.18
N ILE A 47 -2.93 9.85 -1.27
CA ILE A 47 -3.71 10.77 -2.11
C ILE A 47 -4.00 12.02 -1.29
N THR A 48 -3.47 13.16 -1.72
CA THR A 48 -3.44 14.38 -0.91
C THR A 48 -4.68 15.27 -1.08
N ASP A 49 -5.53 14.97 -2.07
CA ASP A 49 -6.74 15.72 -2.39
C ASP A 49 -7.83 15.60 -1.31
N GLU A 50 -7.86 14.46 -0.60
CA GLU A 50 -8.86 14.16 0.42
C GLU A 50 -8.22 13.98 1.80
N ILE A 51 -8.54 14.90 2.70
CA ILE A 51 -7.98 15.00 4.04
C ILE A 51 -9.11 14.98 5.09
N SER A 52 -8.90 14.25 6.17
CA SER A 52 -9.80 14.25 7.33
C SER A 52 -9.73 15.57 8.10
N ALA A 53 -10.70 15.83 8.99
CA ALA A 53 -10.68 17.02 9.85
C ALA A 53 -9.41 17.14 10.73
N THR A 54 -8.68 16.04 10.95
CA THR A 54 -7.43 16.01 11.73
C THR A 54 -6.17 16.02 10.87
N GLY A 55 -6.30 16.26 9.56
CA GLY A 55 -5.15 16.36 8.65
C GLY A 55 -4.64 15.03 8.10
N ILE A 56 -5.34 13.91 8.29
CA ILE A 56 -4.94 12.58 7.80
C ILE A 56 -5.44 12.39 6.37
N PHE A 57 -4.61 11.87 5.47
CA PHE A 57 -5.05 11.52 4.12
C PHE A 57 -6.02 10.33 4.17
N LEU A 58 -7.16 10.42 3.49
CA LEU A 58 -8.16 9.34 3.55
C LEU A 58 -7.72 8.09 2.79
N HIS A 59 -6.94 8.28 1.72
CA HIS A 59 -6.59 7.22 0.78
C HIS A 59 -5.09 7.19 0.47
N CYS A 60 -4.61 6.01 0.11
CA CYS A 60 -3.28 5.80 -0.47
C CYS A 60 -3.36 4.84 -1.67
N VAL A 61 -2.41 4.97 -2.60
CA VAL A 61 -2.22 4.08 -3.74
C VAL A 61 -1.06 3.15 -3.41
N SER A 62 -1.20 1.87 -3.74
CA SER A 62 -0.10 0.91 -3.66
C SER A 62 0.78 1.01 -4.90
N ASP A 63 2.08 0.90 -4.71
CA ASP A 63 3.06 0.78 -5.80
C ASP A 63 3.72 -0.61 -5.70
N GLN A 64 4.97 -0.69 -5.25
CA GLN A 64 5.79 -1.89 -5.36
C GLN A 64 6.10 -2.55 -4.01
N LEU A 65 6.29 -3.87 -4.06
CA LEU A 65 6.91 -4.64 -2.99
C LEU A 65 8.42 -4.74 -3.23
N ARG A 66 9.23 -4.48 -2.20
CA ARG A 66 10.68 -4.70 -2.22
C ARG A 66 11.10 -5.59 -1.07
N PHE A 67 12.10 -6.42 -1.33
CA PHE A 67 12.80 -7.18 -0.29
C PHE A 67 14.21 -6.64 -0.13
N SER A 68 14.64 -6.47 1.11
CA SER A 68 15.99 -6.03 1.44
C SER A 68 16.54 -6.82 2.63
N ARG A 69 17.85 -6.78 2.81
CA ARG A 69 18.50 -7.19 4.05
C ARG A 69 18.27 -6.11 5.11
N PRO A 70 18.40 -6.43 6.42
CA PRO A 70 18.39 -5.41 7.47
C PRO A 70 19.46 -4.32 7.31
N SER A 71 20.51 -4.58 6.52
CA SER A 71 21.52 -3.58 6.12
C SER A 71 21.04 -2.57 5.06
N GLY A 72 19.84 -2.77 4.47
CA GLY A 72 19.29 -1.98 3.37
C GLY A 72 19.68 -2.49 1.98
N GLU A 73 20.48 -3.56 1.88
CA GLU A 73 20.85 -4.17 0.60
C GLU A 73 19.65 -4.84 -0.07
N ALA A 74 19.33 -4.48 -1.31
CA ALA A 74 18.21 -5.06 -2.04
C ALA A 74 18.44 -6.57 -2.32
N VAL A 75 17.38 -7.36 -2.18
CA VAL A 75 17.39 -8.81 -2.45
C VAL A 75 16.62 -9.07 -3.74
N ALA A 76 17.25 -9.76 -4.69
CA ALA A 76 16.58 -10.15 -5.93
C ALA A 76 15.45 -11.14 -5.65
N LEU A 77 14.32 -11.00 -6.36
CA LEU A 77 13.14 -11.84 -6.09
C LEU A 77 13.40 -13.34 -6.28
N VAL A 78 14.33 -13.70 -7.17
CA VAL A 78 14.76 -15.10 -7.39
C VAL A 78 15.49 -15.71 -6.19
N GLU A 79 15.99 -14.87 -5.27
CA GLU A 79 16.64 -15.29 -4.03
C GLU A 79 15.67 -15.34 -2.84
N VAL A 80 14.46 -14.78 -2.99
CA VAL A 80 13.43 -14.81 -1.95
C VAL A 80 12.83 -16.20 -1.90
N MET A 81 12.83 -16.80 -0.71
CA MET A 81 12.24 -18.13 -0.54
C MET A 81 10.75 -18.12 -0.88
N PRO A 82 10.23 -19.12 -1.62
CA PRO A 82 8.83 -19.12 -2.03
C PRO A 82 7.84 -18.97 -0.88
N ILE A 83 8.11 -19.57 0.29
CA ILE A 83 7.24 -19.44 1.46
C ILE A 83 7.15 -17.99 1.94
N VAL A 84 8.28 -17.28 2.00
CA VAL A 84 8.34 -15.87 2.40
C VAL A 84 7.54 -15.03 1.43
N LEU A 85 7.77 -15.22 0.13
CA LEU A 85 7.04 -14.51 -0.90
C LEU A 85 5.53 -14.76 -0.78
N THR A 86 5.10 -16.02 -0.61
CA THR A 86 3.67 -16.32 -0.51
C THR A 86 3.01 -15.75 0.74
N GLU A 87 3.66 -15.75 1.90
CA GLU A 87 3.11 -15.15 3.12
C GLU A 87 2.97 -13.63 2.98
N VAL A 88 4.01 -12.97 2.46
CA VAL A 88 3.97 -11.53 2.19
C VAL A 88 2.88 -11.20 1.18
N MET A 89 2.78 -11.96 0.08
CA MET A 89 1.73 -11.75 -0.93
C MET A 89 0.33 -12.00 -0.38
N ARG A 90 0.13 -12.92 0.58
CA ARG A 90 -1.17 -13.10 1.26
C ARG A 90 -1.56 -11.87 2.06
N ASP A 91 -0.61 -11.20 2.70
CA ASP A 91 -0.87 -9.94 3.39
C ASP A 91 -1.23 -8.82 2.42
N LEU A 92 -0.47 -8.69 1.34
CA LEU A 92 -0.71 -7.69 0.31
C LEU A 92 -2.07 -7.89 -0.38
N ASP A 93 -2.44 -9.12 -0.72
CA ASP A 93 -3.75 -9.47 -1.25
C ASP A 93 -4.87 -9.08 -0.28
N LEU A 94 -4.70 -9.37 1.02
CA LEU A 94 -5.64 -8.94 2.06
C LEU A 94 -5.76 -7.41 2.12
N PHE A 95 -4.63 -6.68 2.09
CA PHE A 95 -4.63 -5.22 2.15
C PHE A 95 -5.34 -4.61 0.93
N VAL A 96 -4.96 -5.03 -0.27
CA VAL A 96 -5.53 -4.52 -1.52
C VAL A 96 -7.00 -4.90 -1.62
N GLY A 97 -7.35 -6.16 -1.38
CA GLY A 97 -8.74 -6.64 -1.48
C GLY A 97 -9.69 -5.99 -0.48
N VAL A 98 -9.27 -5.84 0.78
CA VAL A 98 -10.14 -5.30 1.84
C VAL A 98 -10.16 -3.78 1.84
N CYS A 99 -9.01 -3.12 1.62
CA CYS A 99 -8.92 -1.66 1.70
C CYS A 99 -9.16 -0.97 0.36
N SER A 100 -9.30 -1.68 -0.77
CA SER A 100 -9.66 -1.05 -2.04
C SER A 100 -10.99 -0.31 -1.93
N ILE A 101 -11.06 0.84 -2.59
CA ILE A 101 -12.27 1.66 -2.66
C ILE A 101 -13.35 0.96 -3.49
N GLY A 102 -12.95 0.12 -4.47
CA GLY A 102 -13.89 -0.68 -5.27
C GLY A 102 -14.68 -1.73 -4.47
N ASN A 103 -14.29 -2.00 -3.22
CA ASN A 103 -15.01 -2.89 -2.31
C ASN A 103 -16.02 -2.14 -1.40
N ASP A 104 -16.22 -0.84 -1.60
CA ASP A 104 -17.19 -0.04 -0.85
C ASP A 104 -18.55 0.01 -1.56
N PRO A 105 -19.64 -0.54 -0.98
CA PRO A 105 -20.97 -0.50 -1.58
C PRO A 105 -21.51 0.92 -1.78
N THR A 106 -21.07 1.87 -0.94
CA THR A 106 -21.51 3.27 -1.00
C THR A 106 -20.74 4.10 -2.03
N TRP A 107 -19.64 3.56 -2.55
CA TRP A 107 -18.82 4.23 -3.56
C TRP A 107 -19.51 4.34 -4.93
N VAL A 108 -20.40 3.39 -5.26
CA VAL A 108 -21.23 3.44 -6.48
C VAL A 108 -22.27 4.57 -6.41
N ASP A 109 -22.73 4.92 -5.21
CA ASP A 109 -23.80 5.91 -4.97
C ASP A 109 -23.27 7.36 -4.87
N ALA A 110 -21.94 7.56 -4.90
CA ALA A 110 -21.28 8.86 -4.73
C ALA A 110 -21.12 9.69 -6.03
N GLY A 111 -21.75 9.28 -7.14
CA GLY A 111 -21.93 10.10 -8.34
C GLY A 111 -20.72 10.32 -9.27
N ASP A 112 -21.05 10.77 -10.49
CA ASP A 112 -20.25 10.93 -11.74
C ASP A 112 -18.87 11.63 -11.62
N THR A 113 -18.60 12.35 -10.52
CA THR A 113 -17.31 13.01 -10.27
C THR A 113 -16.20 12.00 -9.93
N HIS A 114 -16.52 10.90 -9.25
CA HIS A 114 -15.55 9.91 -8.78
C HIS A 114 -15.17 8.88 -9.87
N HIS A 115 -16.04 8.69 -10.86
CA HIS A 115 -15.81 7.77 -11.99
C HIS A 115 -14.67 8.25 -12.93
N ARG A 116 -14.51 9.57 -13.10
CA ARG A 116 -13.42 10.16 -13.91
C ARG A 116 -12.04 10.01 -13.25
N TYR A 117 -11.97 10.05 -11.91
CA TYR A 117 -10.72 9.86 -11.17
C TYR A 117 -10.13 8.46 -11.44
N TRP A 118 -10.92 7.39 -11.29
CA TRP A 118 -10.47 6.03 -11.57
C TRP A 118 -10.10 5.81 -13.05
N HIS A 119 -10.88 6.36 -13.98
CA HIS A 119 -10.59 6.20 -15.41
C HIS A 119 -9.29 6.89 -15.85
N THR A 120 -8.86 7.94 -15.14
CA THR A 120 -7.61 8.66 -15.45
C THR A 120 -6.41 8.04 -14.72
N PHE A 121 -6.60 7.51 -13.50
CA PHE A 121 -5.52 6.99 -12.66
C PHE A 121 -5.24 5.49 -12.85
N SER A 122 -6.27 4.65 -13.09
CA SER A 122 -6.09 3.21 -13.35
C SER A 122 -5.52 2.91 -14.74
N PHE A 123 -5.61 3.86 -15.68
CA PHE A 123 -5.07 3.78 -17.03
C PHE A 123 -4.09 4.93 -17.34
N GLY A 124 -3.56 5.58 -16.29
CA GLY A 124 -2.50 6.58 -16.44
C GLY A 124 -1.34 6.00 -17.24
N ASP A 125 -0.92 6.75 -18.25
CA ASP A 125 -0.13 6.33 -19.41
C ASP A 125 0.91 5.21 -19.13
N LEU A 126 0.68 4.02 -19.67
CA LEU A 126 1.71 2.97 -19.81
C LEU A 126 2.68 3.28 -20.97
N SER A 127 2.60 4.47 -21.55
CA SER A 127 3.49 4.96 -22.59
C SER A 127 4.56 5.85 -21.94
N ASP A 128 5.68 5.24 -21.61
CA ASP A 128 7.05 5.81 -21.65
C ASP A 128 7.91 5.27 -20.52
N LEU A 129 8.48 4.09 -20.78
CA LEU A 129 9.83 3.74 -20.37
C LEU A 129 10.33 2.67 -21.35
N CYS A 130 10.86 3.16 -22.47
CA CYS A 130 11.62 2.40 -23.44
C CYS A 130 13.11 2.74 -23.33
#